data_AF-A0A4Y2JP06-F1
#
_entry.id   AF-A0A4Y2JP06-F1
#
_cell.length_a   1.000
_cell.length_b   1.000
_cell.length_c   1.000
_cell.angle_alpha   90.00
_cell.angle_beta   90.00
_cell.angle_gamma   90.00
#
_symmetry.space_group_name_H-M   'P 1'
#
loop_
_entity.id
_entity.type
_entity.pdbx_description
1 polymer ?
#
loop_
_entity_poly.entity_id
_entity_poly.type
_entity_poly.pdbx_seq_one_letter_code
_entity_poly.pdbx_strand_id
1 'polypeptide(L)'
;MQCSQQPYTSGPSALRAHINDSPLNSSHADTCRCPIIEIRENHKDSGAKPIYTDGSKRNEGTGGAYCILENYGIIASWQGNECADQLAKEAITKRDPFFLPKPLSYLKSENRSAALSIWQDNWGNGETGRSTHDIVPRVSNKPVGWNREELMFVTGHGPFPSYLQSSNT
;
A
#
# COMPACT_ATOMS: atom_id res chain seq x y z
N MET A 1 20.19 11.24 -13.55
CA MET A 1 21.18 10.22 -13.14
C MET A 1 20.40 8.95 -12.82
N GLN A 2 20.73 7.86 -13.52
CA GLN A 2 19.99 6.59 -13.51
C GLN A 2 20.05 5.91 -12.14
N CYS A 3 18.89 5.51 -11.61
CA CYS A 3 18.79 4.54 -10.53
C CYS A 3 18.94 3.15 -11.15
N SER A 4 20.11 2.52 -10.98
CA SER A 4 20.31 1.13 -11.39
C SER A 4 19.74 0.20 -10.33
N GLN A 5 18.53 -0.29 -10.55
CA GLN A 5 18.01 -1.47 -9.86
C GLN A 5 18.65 -2.69 -10.53
N GLN A 6 19.67 -3.30 -9.90
CA GLN A 6 20.18 -4.60 -10.36
C GLN A 6 19.30 -5.73 -9.77
N PRO A 7 19.03 -6.81 -10.53
CA PRO A 7 18.26 -7.95 -10.05
C PRO A 7 19.11 -8.75 -9.03
N TYR A 8 18.56 -9.03 -7.85
CA TYR A 8 19.23 -9.91 -6.89
C TYR A 8 18.98 -11.37 -7.23
N THR A 9 20.06 -12.02 -7.65
CA THR A 9 20.19 -13.46 -7.86
C THR A 9 20.21 -14.20 -6.52
N SER A 10 19.48 -15.30 -6.44
CA SER A 10 19.45 -16.23 -5.31
C SER A 10 20.82 -16.87 -5.07
N GLY A 11 21.49 -16.50 -3.99
CA GLY A 11 22.72 -17.14 -3.53
C GLY A 11 23.00 -16.85 -2.04
N PRO A 12 23.63 -17.78 -1.30
CA PRO A 12 23.74 -17.70 0.15
C PRO A 12 24.96 -16.86 0.56
N SER A 13 24.77 -15.69 1.17
CA SER A 13 25.86 -14.97 1.86
C SER A 13 25.35 -13.90 2.84
N ALA A 14 25.85 -14.04 4.08
CA ALA A 14 26.05 -13.08 5.16
C ALA A 14 25.22 -11.77 5.20
N LEU A 15 24.46 -11.62 6.30
CA LEU A 15 23.98 -10.39 6.95
C LEU A 15 24.23 -9.10 6.15
N ARG A 16 23.35 -8.84 5.18
CA ARG A 16 23.30 -7.56 4.48
C ARG A 16 22.37 -6.63 5.24
N ALA A 17 22.90 -5.99 6.28
CA ALA A 17 22.19 -4.94 7.01
C ALA A 17 22.05 -3.72 6.08
N HIS A 18 20.84 -3.44 5.64
CA HIS A 18 20.53 -2.16 4.98
C HIS A 18 20.39 -1.10 6.08
N ILE A 19 21.43 -0.27 6.24
CA ILE A 19 21.44 0.84 7.20
C ILE A 19 20.57 1.97 6.60
N ASN A 20 19.41 2.20 7.19
CA ASN A 20 18.61 3.39 6.91
C ASN A 20 18.88 4.42 8.01
N ASP A 21 19.69 5.44 7.72
CA ASP A 21 20.02 6.53 8.66
C ASP A 21 18.89 7.58 8.81
N SER A 22 17.67 7.27 8.37
CA SER A 22 16.56 8.22 8.39
C SER A 22 15.85 8.24 9.76
N PRO A 23 15.45 9.42 10.28
CA PRO A 23 14.63 9.50 11.49
C PRO A 23 13.32 8.74 11.28
N LEU A 24 12.93 7.91 12.27
CA LEU A 24 11.60 7.30 12.31
C LEU A 24 10.55 8.41 12.13
N ASN A 25 9.61 8.22 11.21
CA ASN A 25 8.47 9.11 11.08
C ASN A 25 7.73 9.18 12.43
N SER A 26 7.62 10.39 12.99
CA SER A 26 7.16 10.63 14.37
C SER A 26 5.76 10.10 14.68
N SER A 27 4.92 9.83 13.66
CA SER A 27 3.56 9.32 13.82
C SER A 27 3.47 7.85 14.28
N HIS A 28 4.54 7.05 14.19
CA HIS A 28 4.48 5.63 14.58
C HIS A 28 4.78 5.39 16.07
N ALA A 29 5.40 6.37 16.75
CA ALA A 29 5.88 6.19 18.13
C ALA A 29 4.75 6.18 19.17
N ASP A 30 3.71 7.02 18.98
CA ASP A 30 2.68 7.27 20.00
C ASP A 30 1.66 6.13 20.13
N THR A 31 1.34 5.43 19.03
CA THR A 31 0.38 4.30 19.06
C THR A 31 1.03 3.00 19.54
N CYS A 32 2.31 2.80 19.24
CA CYS A 32 3.02 1.54 19.53
C CYS A 32 3.78 1.56 20.87
N ARG A 33 3.75 2.68 21.61
CA ARG A 33 4.49 2.86 22.88
C ARG A 33 5.97 2.46 22.72
N CYS A 34 6.58 2.86 21.60
CA CYS A 34 7.92 2.45 21.22
C CYS A 34 8.95 3.07 22.20
N PRO A 35 9.63 2.29 23.06
CA PRO A 35 10.60 2.79 24.03
C PRO A 35 11.96 3.10 23.37
N ILE A 36 12.04 3.18 22.04
CA ILE A 36 13.31 3.34 21.30
C ILE A 36 14.07 4.59 21.75
N ILE A 37 13.36 5.69 22.03
CA ILE A 37 13.96 6.94 22.50
C ILE A 37 14.60 6.73 23.89
N GLU A 38 13.88 6.11 24.81
CA GLU A 38 14.34 5.79 26.16
C GLU A 38 15.53 4.82 26.15
N ILE A 39 15.44 3.75 25.35
CA ILE A 39 16.53 2.78 25.18
C ILE A 39 17.77 3.48 24.59
N ARG A 40 17.60 4.36 23.60
CA ARG A 40 18.71 5.13 23.04
C ARG A 40 19.32 6.06 24.09
N GLU A 41 18.49 6.71 24.90
CA GLU A 41 18.92 7.63 25.95
C GLU A 41 19.76 6.97 27.03
N ASN A 42 19.36 5.79 27.48
CA ASN A 42 20.07 5.02 28.49
C ASN A 42 21.48 4.59 28.06
N HIS A 43 21.77 4.60 26.76
CA HIS A 43 23.05 4.14 26.18
C HIS A 43 23.78 5.21 25.37
N LYS A 44 23.45 6.50 25.55
CA LYS A 44 24.11 7.62 24.82
C LYS A 44 25.62 7.69 25.10
N ASP A 45 26.06 7.31 26.30
CA ASP A 45 27.43 7.52 26.77
C ASP A 45 28.33 6.28 26.64
N SER A 46 27.79 5.10 26.28
CA SER A 46 28.56 3.84 26.23
C SER A 46 29.30 3.60 24.91
N GLY A 47 29.31 4.57 23.99
CA GLY A 47 29.85 4.37 22.63
C GLY A 47 29.10 3.30 21.82
N ALA A 48 27.95 2.85 22.33
CA ALA A 48 27.13 1.82 21.71
C ALA A 48 26.41 2.36 20.46
N LYS A 49 26.29 1.50 19.44
CA LYS A 49 25.76 1.89 18.14
C LYS A 49 24.32 1.39 17.99
N PRO A 50 23.36 2.30 17.71
CA PRO A 50 22.00 1.90 17.39
C PRO A 50 21.92 1.33 15.96
N ILE A 51 21.17 0.26 15.78
CA ILE A 51 20.91 -0.37 14.49
C ILE A 51 19.42 -0.64 14.35
N TYR A 52 18.86 -0.22 13.22
CA TYR A 52 17.53 -0.64 12.81
C TYR A 52 17.64 -1.88 11.94
N THR A 53 16.82 -2.87 12.28
CA THR A 53 16.73 -4.15 11.58
C THR A 53 15.31 -4.32 11.08
N ASP A 54 15.14 -5.03 9.97
CA ASP A 54 13.85 -5.30 9.36
C ASP A 54 12.95 -6.24 10.18
N GLY A 55 13.43 -6.71 11.34
CA GLY A 55 12.71 -7.65 12.19
C GLY A 55 12.56 -9.02 11.53
N SER A 56 13.62 -9.52 10.89
CA SER A 56 13.62 -10.82 10.20
C SER A 56 12.99 -11.92 11.07
N LYS A 57 12.01 -12.64 10.53
CA LYS A 57 11.41 -13.80 11.20
C LYS A 57 12.40 -14.97 11.21
N ARG A 58 12.72 -15.47 12.39
CA ARG A 58 13.55 -16.66 12.62
C ARG A 58 12.65 -17.80 13.11
N ASN A 59 13.16 -19.02 13.04
CA ASN A 59 12.53 -20.21 13.64
C ASN A 59 12.28 -20.06 15.16
N GLU A 60 13.10 -19.26 15.84
CA GLU A 60 13.00 -18.95 17.27
C GLU A 60 12.06 -17.76 17.59
N GLY A 61 11.54 -17.06 16.57
CA GLY A 61 10.69 -15.87 16.75
C GLY A 61 11.04 -14.70 15.82
N THR A 62 10.39 -13.56 16.02
CA THR A 62 10.70 -12.32 15.28
C THR A 62 11.98 -11.70 15.84
N GLY A 63 12.98 -11.42 14.99
CA GLY A 63 14.17 -10.68 15.43
C GLY A 63 13.83 -9.26 15.90
N GLY A 64 14.74 -8.62 16.64
CA GLY A 64 14.59 -7.21 17.01
C GLY A 64 14.36 -6.33 15.78
N ALA A 65 13.57 -5.27 15.92
CA ALA A 65 13.42 -4.19 14.94
C ALA A 65 14.43 -3.05 15.21
N TYR A 66 14.91 -2.97 16.44
CA TYR A 66 15.95 -2.05 16.89
C TYR A 66 16.90 -2.77 17.84
N CYS A 67 18.20 -2.57 17.68
CA CYS A 67 19.24 -3.17 18.52
C CYS A 67 20.28 -2.11 18.88
N ILE A 68 20.85 -2.20 20.08
CA ILE A 68 22.05 -1.46 20.48
C ILE A 68 23.21 -2.43 20.57
N LEU A 69 24.29 -2.13 19.85
CA LEU A 69 25.51 -2.93 19.84
C LEU A 69 26.66 -2.25 20.60
N GLU A 70 27.35 -3.02 21.43
CA GLU A 70 28.61 -2.65 22.06
C GLU A 70 29.57 -3.84 21.98
N ASN A 71 30.83 -3.61 21.58
CA ASN A 71 31.85 -4.67 21.39
C ASN A 71 31.35 -5.89 20.58
N TYR A 72 30.61 -5.64 19.50
CA TYR A 72 29.98 -6.66 18.64
C TYR A 72 28.91 -7.55 19.32
N GLY A 73 28.54 -7.26 20.56
CA GLY A 73 27.41 -7.88 21.27
C GLY A 73 26.18 -7.00 21.25
N ILE A 74 24.99 -7.62 21.24
CA ILE A 74 23.71 -6.92 21.45
C ILE A 74 23.54 -6.69 22.94
N ILE A 75 23.44 -5.44 23.37
CA ILE A 75 23.23 -5.06 24.78
C ILE A 75 21.78 -4.65 25.08
N ALA A 76 21.03 -4.24 24.05
CA ALA A 76 19.60 -4.00 24.14
C ALA A 76 18.94 -4.28 22.79
N SER A 77 17.71 -4.79 22.80
CA SER A 77 16.92 -4.99 21.59
C SER A 77 15.44 -4.72 21.85
N TRP A 78 14.75 -4.17 20.86
CA TRP A 78 13.31 -3.97 20.86
C TRP A 78 12.69 -4.72 19.68
N GLN A 79 11.84 -5.71 19.98
CA GLN A 79 11.05 -6.43 18.98
C GLN A 79 9.78 -5.63 18.70
N GLY A 80 9.80 -4.87 17.60
CA GLY A 80 8.82 -3.81 17.44
C GLY A 80 7.36 -4.24 17.40
N ASN A 81 7.01 -5.05 16.40
CA ASN A 81 5.62 -5.35 16.06
C ASN A 81 4.91 -6.35 17.00
N GLU A 82 5.57 -6.83 18.04
CA GLU A 82 5.04 -7.93 18.86
C GLU A 82 3.77 -7.56 19.61
N CYS A 83 3.67 -6.32 20.09
CA CYS A 83 2.45 -5.82 20.72
C CYS A 83 1.29 -5.78 19.72
N ALA A 84 1.54 -5.30 18.50
CA ALA A 84 0.53 -5.27 17.45
C ALA A 84 0.10 -6.68 17.01
N ASP A 85 1.04 -7.61 16.88
CA ASP A 85 0.78 -9.00 16.53
C ASP A 85 0.00 -9.73 17.64
N GLN A 86 0.34 -9.47 18.91
CA GLN A 86 -0.39 -9.98 20.06
C GLN A 86 -1.83 -9.44 20.11
N LEU A 87 -2.02 -8.13 19.89
CA LEU A 87 -3.35 -7.52 19.81
C LEU A 87 -4.17 -8.09 18.63
N ALA A 88 -3.54 -8.30 17.48
CA ALA A 88 -4.19 -8.92 16.33
C ALA A 88 -4.60 -10.36 16.62
N LYS A 89 -3.72 -11.16 17.26
CA LYS A 89 -4.04 -12.51 17.73
C LYS A 89 -5.19 -12.49 18.72
N GLU A 90 -5.16 -11.64 19.74
CA GLU A 90 -6.23 -11.51 20.72
C GLU A 90 -7.58 -11.12 20.09
N ALA A 91 -7.56 -10.21 19.11
CA ALA A 91 -8.77 -9.82 18.37
C ALA A 91 -9.35 -10.99 17.54
N ILE A 92 -8.50 -11.90 17.07
CA ILE A 92 -8.94 -13.13 16.38
C ILE A 92 -9.52 -14.14 17.40
N THR A 93 -8.90 -14.30 18.57
CA THR A 93 -9.34 -15.28 19.59
C THR A 93 -10.61 -14.85 20.32
N LYS A 94 -10.79 -13.53 20.54
CA LYS A 94 -11.95 -12.95 21.24
C LYS A 94 -13.14 -12.68 20.31
N ARG A 95 -13.13 -13.18 19.08
CA ARG A 95 -14.22 -12.90 18.12
C ARG A 95 -15.52 -13.55 18.58
N ASP A 96 -16.50 -12.71 18.87
CA ASP A 96 -17.90 -13.11 18.86
C ASP A 96 -18.29 -13.39 17.39
N PRO A 97 -18.90 -14.54 17.04
CA PRO A 97 -19.29 -14.84 15.68
C PRO A 97 -20.23 -13.75 15.14
N PHE A 98 -19.72 -12.90 14.25
CA PHE A 98 -20.54 -11.88 13.62
C PHE A 98 -21.46 -12.53 12.58
N PHE A 99 -22.70 -12.78 12.99
CA PHE A 99 -23.73 -13.27 12.09
C PHE A 99 -24.20 -12.12 11.19
N LEU A 100 -23.80 -12.17 9.91
CA LEU A 100 -24.38 -11.29 8.91
C LEU A 100 -25.83 -11.71 8.65
N PRO A 101 -26.83 -10.83 8.83
CA PRO A 101 -28.23 -11.15 8.56
C PRO A 101 -28.51 -11.43 7.07
N LYS A 102 -27.58 -11.05 6.19
CA LYS A 102 -27.62 -11.35 4.76
C LYS A 102 -26.28 -11.91 4.30
N PRO A 103 -26.25 -12.80 3.28
CA PRO A 103 -25.00 -13.30 2.72
C PRO A 103 -24.08 -12.16 2.26
N LEU A 104 -22.77 -12.37 2.38
CA LEU A 104 -21.78 -11.38 1.93
C LEU A 104 -21.92 -11.04 0.43
N SER A 105 -22.36 -11.99 -0.38
CA SER A 105 -22.64 -11.77 -1.81
C SER A 105 -23.72 -10.72 -2.04
N TYR A 106 -24.78 -10.73 -1.20
CA TYR A 106 -25.86 -9.75 -1.24
C TYR A 106 -25.34 -8.36 -0.87
N LEU A 107 -24.58 -8.23 0.23
CA LEU A 107 -24.02 -6.94 0.63
C LEU A 107 -23.07 -6.37 -0.45
N LYS A 108 -22.28 -7.24 -1.08
CA LYS A 108 -21.43 -6.88 -2.22
C LYS A 108 -22.26 -6.44 -3.43
N SER A 109 -23.40 -7.07 -3.72
CA SER A 109 -24.26 -6.66 -4.83
C SER A 109 -24.94 -5.33 -4.57
N GLU A 110 -25.42 -5.09 -3.35
CA GLU A 110 -26.03 -3.80 -2.96
C GLU A 110 -25.03 -2.65 -3.05
N ASN A 111 -23.80 -2.85 -2.59
CA ASN A 111 -22.79 -1.81 -2.68
C ASN A 111 -22.43 -1.51 -4.15
N ARG A 112 -22.34 -2.55 -4.98
CA ARG A 112 -22.11 -2.40 -6.43
C ARG A 112 -23.27 -1.69 -7.12
N SER A 113 -24.52 -2.01 -6.78
CA SER A 113 -25.69 -1.38 -7.38
C SER A 113 -25.81 0.09 -6.96
N ALA A 114 -25.60 0.40 -5.69
CA ALA A 114 -25.59 1.78 -5.19
C ALA A 114 -24.50 2.62 -5.86
N ALA A 115 -23.27 2.10 -5.93
CA ALA A 115 -22.17 2.79 -6.60
C ALA A 115 -22.46 3.02 -8.09
N LEU A 116 -23.00 2.02 -8.79
CA LEU A 116 -23.39 2.16 -10.19
C LEU A 116 -24.50 3.19 -10.38
N SER A 117 -25.48 3.27 -9.46
CA SER A 117 -26.55 4.27 -9.53
C SER A 117 -26.00 5.68 -9.43
N ILE A 118 -25.20 5.94 -8.40
CA ILE A 118 -24.56 7.26 -8.20
C ILE A 118 -23.70 7.62 -9.41
N TRP A 119 -22.96 6.64 -9.95
CA TRP A 119 -22.12 6.88 -11.11
C TRP A 119 -22.94 7.13 -12.37
N GLN A 120 -24.06 6.43 -12.57
CA GLN A 120 -24.98 6.66 -13.69
C GLN A 120 -25.61 8.06 -13.61
N ASP A 121 -26.00 8.50 -12.41
CA ASP A 121 -26.60 9.82 -12.20
C ASP A 121 -25.60 10.92 -12.54
N ASN A 122 -24.37 10.80 -12.07
CA ASN A 122 -23.30 11.72 -12.42
C ASN A 122 -22.97 11.68 -13.92
N TRP A 123 -22.99 10.48 -14.53
CA TRP A 123 -22.71 10.29 -15.95
C TRP A 123 -23.79 10.90 -16.85
N GLY A 124 -25.07 10.72 -16.49
CA GLY A 124 -26.19 11.24 -17.27
C GLY A 124 -26.33 12.76 -17.18
N ASN A 125 -26.08 13.32 -16.00
CA ASN A 125 -26.21 14.76 -15.73
C ASN A 125 -24.93 15.56 -15.99
N GLY A 126 -23.79 14.91 -16.23
CA GLY A 126 -22.52 15.57 -16.49
C GLY A 126 -22.48 16.26 -17.86
N GLU A 127 -21.89 17.45 -17.90
CA GLU A 127 -21.67 18.23 -19.13
C GLU A 127 -20.33 17.89 -19.82
N THR A 128 -19.38 17.30 -19.12
CA THR A 128 -18.06 16.90 -19.68
C THR A 128 -18.15 15.52 -20.31
N GLY A 129 -17.49 15.32 -21.46
CA GLY A 129 -17.40 14.01 -22.11
C GLY A 129 -18.70 13.55 -22.79
N ARG A 130 -19.55 14.50 -23.25
CA ARG A 130 -20.84 14.18 -23.91
C ARG A 130 -20.69 13.29 -25.14
N SER A 131 -19.63 13.47 -25.94
CA SER A 131 -19.33 12.58 -27.07
C SER A 131 -19.13 11.12 -26.63
N THR A 132 -18.47 10.90 -25.49
CA THR A 132 -18.32 9.57 -24.90
C THR A 132 -19.64 9.05 -24.35
N HIS A 133 -20.45 9.90 -23.72
CA HIS A 133 -21.80 9.55 -23.23
C HIS A 133 -22.72 9.13 -24.38
N ASP A 134 -22.68 9.79 -25.54
CA ASP A 134 -23.53 9.45 -26.68
C ASP A 134 -23.22 8.06 -27.24
N ILE A 135 -21.98 7.58 -27.08
CA ILE A 135 -21.54 6.24 -27.47
C ILE A 135 -21.83 5.21 -26.37
N VAL A 136 -21.60 5.58 -25.10
CA VAL A 136 -21.85 4.73 -23.93
C VAL A 136 -22.74 5.48 -22.93
N PRO A 137 -24.07 5.44 -23.12
CA PRO A 137 -24.99 6.19 -22.26
C PRO A 137 -25.22 5.51 -20.91
N ARG A 138 -24.93 4.20 -20.81
CA ARG A 138 -25.10 3.44 -19.57
C ARG A 138 -23.77 3.01 -18.98
N VAL A 139 -23.58 3.33 -17.71
CA VAL A 139 -22.43 2.86 -16.97
C VAL A 139 -22.55 1.37 -16.64
N SER A 140 -21.43 0.66 -16.68
CA SER A 140 -21.39 -0.75 -16.31
C SER A 140 -20.03 -1.15 -15.77
N ASN A 141 -20.01 -2.21 -14.96
CA ASN A 141 -18.77 -2.82 -14.48
C ASN A 141 -18.13 -3.79 -15.48
N LYS A 142 -18.75 -3.99 -16.66
CA LYS A 142 -18.19 -4.85 -17.71
C LYS A 142 -17.27 -3.98 -18.58
N PRO A 143 -16.03 -4.42 -18.84
CA PRO A 143 -15.17 -3.69 -19.76
C PRO A 143 -15.83 -3.68 -21.13
N VAL A 144 -15.89 -2.48 -21.73
CA VAL A 144 -16.23 -2.35 -23.14
C VAL A 144 -14.97 -2.80 -23.88
N GLY A 145 -15.08 -3.81 -24.74
CA GLY A 145 -13.94 -4.48 -25.39
C GLY A 145 -13.21 -3.63 -26.44
N TRP A 146 -13.07 -2.33 -26.20
CA TRP A 146 -12.41 -1.39 -27.08
C TRP A 146 -10.91 -1.58 -27.11
N ASN A 147 -10.33 -1.44 -28.29
CA ASN A 147 -8.88 -1.32 -28.44
C ASN A 147 -8.40 0.09 -28.08
N ARG A 148 -7.08 0.31 -28.14
CA ARG A 148 -6.45 1.57 -27.73
C ARG A 148 -6.92 2.73 -28.61
N GLU A 149 -7.04 2.52 -29.91
CA GLU A 149 -7.40 3.52 -30.91
C GLU A 149 -8.85 3.97 -30.74
N GLU A 150 -9.76 3.01 -30.52
CA GLU A 150 -11.17 3.27 -30.21
C GLU A 150 -11.32 4.04 -28.90
N LEU A 151 -10.59 3.66 -27.85
CA LEU A 151 -10.60 4.38 -26.58
C LEU A 151 -10.11 5.83 -26.77
N MET A 152 -9.02 6.03 -27.50
CA MET A 152 -8.49 7.37 -27.79
C MET A 152 -9.45 8.22 -28.60
N PHE A 153 -10.13 7.63 -29.58
CA PHE A 153 -11.14 8.31 -30.39
C PHE A 153 -12.35 8.73 -29.56
N VAL A 154 -12.92 7.80 -28.81
CA VAL A 154 -14.16 8.01 -28.05
C VAL A 154 -13.96 9.00 -26.90
N THR A 155 -12.81 8.93 -26.22
CA THR A 155 -12.50 9.82 -25.10
C THR A 155 -11.90 11.15 -25.54
N GLY A 156 -11.55 11.30 -26.82
CA GLY A 156 -10.81 12.46 -27.33
C GLY A 156 -9.41 12.62 -26.69
N HIS A 157 -8.93 11.61 -25.97
CA HIS A 157 -7.63 11.62 -25.32
C HIS A 157 -6.61 10.87 -26.18
N GLY A 158 -5.65 11.60 -26.75
CA GLY A 158 -4.59 11.05 -27.56
C GLY A 158 -4.18 12.06 -28.64
N PRO A 159 -3.08 11.83 -29.35
CA PRO A 159 -2.75 12.61 -30.53
C PRO A 159 -3.79 12.26 -31.62
N PHE A 160 -4.96 12.88 -31.56
CA PHE A 160 -5.87 12.90 -32.70
C PHE A 160 -5.27 13.87 -33.70
N PRO A 161 -4.80 13.40 -34.87
CA PRO A 161 -4.36 14.30 -35.89
C PRO A 161 -5.57 15.14 -36.34
N SER A 162 -5.41 16.45 -36.34
CA SER A 162 -6.31 17.45 -36.94
C SER A 162 -6.52 17.29 -38.46
N TYR A 163 -6.15 16.14 -39.05
CA TYR A 163 -6.10 15.93 -40.50
C TYR A 163 -7.45 15.54 -41.14
N LEU A 164 -8.56 15.54 -40.41
CA LEU A 164 -9.90 15.45 -41.04
C LEU A 164 -10.40 16.81 -41.57
N GLN A 165 -9.50 17.78 -41.75
CA GLN A 165 -9.82 19.11 -42.27
C GLN A 165 -9.20 19.35 -43.66
N SER A 166 -9.30 18.39 -44.59
CA SER A 166 -9.14 18.68 -46.03
C SER A 166 -9.75 17.60 -46.92
N SER A 167 -11.07 17.66 -47.12
CA SER A 167 -11.69 17.14 -48.35
C SER A 167 -12.96 17.95 -48.63
N ASN A 168 -12.77 19.24 -48.88
CA ASN A 168 -13.68 20.09 -49.65
C ASN A 168 -12.80 20.94 -50.56
N THR A 169 -12.58 20.45 -51.78
CA THR A 169 -12.24 21.25 -52.96
C THR A 169 -13.06 20.70 -54.10
#